data_AF-A0A819NG19-F1
#
_entry.id   AF-A0A819NG19-F1
#
_cell.length_a   1.000
_cell.length_b   1.000
_cell.length_c   1.000
_cell.angle_alpha   90.00
_cell.angle_beta   90.00
_cell.angle_gamma   90.00
#
_symmetry.space_group_name_H-M   'P 1'
#
loop_
_entity.id
_entity.type
_entity.pdbx_description
1 polymer ?
#
loop_
_entity_poly.entity_id
_entity_poly.type
_entity_poly.pdbx_seq_one_letter_code
_entity_poly.pdbx_strand_id
1 'polypeptide(L)'
;MLNENEIFISGLPSDMEKQRLFDTLRDMFSTVGSIKSDTLTEKPCIYLFRSKDDTTQLTGEATVTFEKKEIAEKAFENYNGKF
;
A
#
# COMPACT_ATOMS: atom_id res chain seq x y z
N MET A 1 16.38 5.19 -5.46
CA MET A 1 15.85 6.19 -4.51
C MET A 1 14.48 5.71 -4.10
N LEU A 2 14.22 5.51 -2.81
CA LEU A 2 12.85 5.35 -2.34
C LEU A 2 12.09 6.63 -2.72
N ASN A 3 10.92 6.47 -3.32
CA ASN A 3 10.09 7.59 -3.70
C ASN A 3 9.61 8.27 -2.40
N GLU A 4 9.85 9.58 -2.24
CA GLU A 4 9.65 10.25 -0.95
C GLU A 4 8.18 10.36 -0.52
N ASN A 5 7.26 10.09 -1.44
CA ASN A 5 5.83 10.00 -1.21
C ASN A 5 5.31 8.56 -1.14
N GLU A 6 6.19 7.57 -0.96
CA GLU A 6 5.82 6.15 -0.86
C GLU A 6 6.15 5.59 0.53
N ILE A 7 5.25 4.76 1.06
CA ILE A 7 5.49 3.98 2.26
C ILE A 7 5.57 2.50 1.92
N PHE A 8 6.38 1.77 2.70
CA PHE A 8 6.44 0.32 2.69
C PHE A 8 5.71 -0.24 3.90
N ILE A 9 4.96 -1.32 3.70
CA ILE A 9 4.16 -1.99 4.71
C ILE A 9 4.56 -3.46 4.71
N SER A 10 4.77 -4.02 5.89
CA SER A 10 4.98 -5.45 6.12
C SER A 10 4.05 -5.94 7.23
N GLY A 11 3.89 -7.27 7.35
CA GLY A 11 3.03 -7.89 8.36
C GLY A 11 1.56 -8.02 7.94
N LEU A 12 1.23 -7.75 6.67
CA LEU A 12 -0.14 -7.90 6.17
C LEU A 12 -0.56 -9.38 6.13
N PRO A 13 -1.86 -9.68 6.31
CA PRO A 13 -2.36 -11.04 6.20
C PRO A 13 -2.14 -11.60 4.78
N SER A 14 -1.39 -12.70 4.69
CA SER A 14 -1.00 -13.34 3.42
C SER A 14 -2.05 -14.33 2.90
N ASP A 15 -3.00 -14.73 3.75
CA ASP A 15 -4.12 -15.63 3.45
C ASP A 15 -5.36 -14.89 2.94
N MET A 16 -5.36 -13.56 2.98
CA MET A 16 -6.46 -12.74 2.49
C MET A 16 -6.51 -12.69 0.96
N GLU A 17 -7.72 -12.68 0.40
CA GLU A 17 -7.92 -12.45 -1.03
C GLU A 17 -7.31 -11.10 -1.46
N LYS A 18 -6.53 -11.11 -2.54
CA LYS A 18 -5.81 -9.94 -3.06
C LYS A 18 -6.69 -8.70 -3.20
N GLN A 19 -7.87 -8.83 -3.79
CA GLN A 19 -8.76 -7.69 -4.03
C GLN A 19 -9.24 -7.09 -2.71
N ARG A 20 -9.61 -7.94 -1.75
CA ARG A 20 -10.03 -7.52 -0.42
C ARG A 20 -8.91 -6.80 0.35
N LEU A 21 -7.68 -7.30 0.28
CA LEU A 21 -6.54 -6.63 0.92
C LEU A 21 -6.27 -5.28 0.26
N PHE A 22 -6.32 -5.21 -1.07
CA PHE A 22 -6.18 -3.96 -1.81
C PHE A 22 -7.23 -2.92 -1.39
N ASP A 23 -8.51 -3.30 -1.35
CA ASP A 23 -9.60 -2.40 -0.97
C ASP A 23 -9.46 -1.93 0.49
N THR A 24 -9.03 -2.82 1.39
CA THR A 24 -8.75 -2.48 2.79
C THR A 24 -7.65 -1.43 2.91
N LEU A 25 -6.51 -1.61 2.23
CA LEU A 25 -5.42 -0.62 2.26
C LEU A 25 -5.87 0.70 1.62
N ARG A 26 -6.58 0.65 0.49
CA ARG A 26 -7.14 1.85 -0.15
C ARG A 26 -8.00 2.64 0.84
N ASP A 27 -8.95 1.99 1.47
CA ASP A 27 -9.91 2.65 2.35
C ASP A 27 -9.21 3.19 3.59
N MET A 28 -8.29 2.43 4.20
CA MET A 28 -7.49 2.88 5.34
C MET A 28 -6.62 4.10 5.00
N PHE A 29 -5.80 4.04 3.95
CA PHE A 29 -4.86 5.11 3.64
C PHE A 29 -5.51 6.34 3.01
N SER A 30 -6.68 6.19 2.37
CA SER A 30 -7.47 7.34 1.91
C SER A 30 -7.99 8.22 3.05
N THR A 31 -8.07 7.70 4.28
CA THR A 31 -8.39 8.52 5.47
C THR A 31 -7.26 9.47 5.88
N VAL A 32 -6.02 9.16 5.48
CA VAL A 32 -4.85 10.01 5.76
C VAL A 32 -4.71 11.12 4.72
N GLY A 33 -5.01 10.80 3.46
CA GLY A 33 -4.99 11.74 2.35
C GLY A 33 -5.05 11.05 0.99
N SER A 34 -4.84 11.82 -0.07
CA SER A 34 -4.94 11.32 -1.45
C SER A 34 -3.82 10.34 -1.81
N ILE A 35 -4.20 9.10 -2.09
CA ILE A 35 -3.34 8.09 -2.72
C ILE A 35 -3.13 8.49 -4.18
N LYS A 36 -1.90 8.36 -4.66
CA LYS A 36 -1.56 8.68 -6.04
C LYS A 36 -2.35 7.78 -7.00
N SER A 37 -2.86 8.36 -8.08
CA SER A 37 -3.48 7.58 -9.16
C SER A 37 -2.47 7.32 -10.28
N ASP A 38 -2.46 6.09 -10.80
CA ASP A 38 -1.68 5.72 -11.97
C ASP A 38 -2.31 6.37 -13.22
N THR A 39 -1.53 7.11 -13.99
CA THR A 39 -2.05 7.94 -15.10
C THR A 39 -2.54 7.14 -16.29
N LEU A 40 -2.20 5.86 -16.39
CA LEU A 40 -2.63 4.98 -17.49
C LEU A 40 -3.91 4.24 -17.14
N THR A 41 -4.02 3.78 -15.89
CA THR A 41 -5.10 2.91 -15.44
C THR A 41 -6.14 3.61 -14.58
N GLU A 42 -5.86 4.84 -14.13
CA GLU A 42 -6.63 5.61 -13.15
C GLU A 42 -6.84 4.87 -11.82
N LYS A 43 -6.01 3.85 -11.54
CA LYS A 43 -6.09 3.07 -10.30
C LYS A 43 -5.18 3.67 -9.23
N PRO A 44 -5.56 3.57 -7.95
CA PRO A 44 -4.67 3.91 -6.85
C PRO A 44 -3.36 3.13 -6.93
N CYS A 45 -2.23 3.82 -6.76
CA CYS A 45 -0.88 3.26 -6.71
C CYS A 45 -0.67 2.51 -5.39
N ILE A 46 -1.25 1.32 -5.31
CA ILE A 46 -1.08 0.36 -4.22
C ILE A 46 -0.56 -0.94 -4.84
N TYR A 47 0.61 -1.38 -4.39
CA TYR A 47 1.24 -2.59 -4.90
C TYR A 47 1.34 -3.63 -3.80
N LEU A 48 0.65 -4.75 -3.99
CA LEU A 48 0.76 -5.93 -3.13
C LEU A 48 1.84 -6.86 -3.67
N PHE A 49 2.83 -7.20 -2.84
CA PHE A 49 3.88 -8.11 -3.23
C PHE A 49 3.41 -9.57 -3.17
N ARG A 50 3.94 -10.36 -4.09
CA ARG A 50 3.61 -11.77 -4.28
C ARG A 50 4.85 -12.62 -4.09
N SER A 51 4.65 -13.84 -3.59
CA SER A 51 5.75 -14.79 -3.47
C SER A 51 6.37 -15.04 -4.84
N LYS A 52 7.71 -15.15 -4.86
CA LYS A 52 8.45 -15.53 -6.06
C LYS A 52 8.20 -16.99 -6.44
N ASP A 53 7.95 -17.83 -5.44
CA ASP A 53 7.73 -19.27 -5.59
C ASP A 53 6.28 -19.59 -5.98
N ASP A 54 5.33 -18.74 -5.55
CA ASP A 54 3.91 -18.87 -5.87
C ASP A 54 3.26 -17.50 -6.07
N THR A 55 3.01 -17.14 -7.32
CA THR A 55 2.41 -15.84 -7.69
C THR A 55 0.96 -15.68 -7.24
N THR A 56 0.32 -16.74 -6.76
CA THR A 56 -1.03 -16.70 -6.17
C THR A 56 -1.00 -16.28 -4.71
N GLN A 57 0.14 -16.45 -4.02
CA GLN A 57 0.32 -16.10 -2.61
C GLN A 57 0.91 -14.70 -2.43
N LEU A 58 0.40 -13.98 -1.44
CA LEU A 58 0.91 -12.68 -1.02
C LEU A 58 2.08 -12.86 -0.05
N THR A 59 3.07 -11.96 -0.08
CA THR A 59 4.19 -12.01 0.89
C THR A 59 3.83 -11.39 2.23
N GLY A 60 2.67 -10.74 2.35
CA GLY A 60 2.33 -9.89 3.49
C GLY A 60 2.99 -8.52 3.43
N GLU A 61 3.51 -8.12 2.26
CA GLU A 61 4.16 -6.82 2.06
C GLU A 61 3.45 -6.03 0.96
N ALA A 62 3.49 -4.70 1.08
CA ALA A 62 2.93 -3.78 0.10
C ALA A 62 3.64 -2.43 0.07
N THR A 63 3.42 -1.67 -1.00
CA THR A 63 3.69 -0.22 -1.02
C THR A 63 2.43 0.58 -1.32
N VAL A 64 2.38 1.80 -0.78
CA VAL A 64 1.33 2.79 -1.06
C VAL A 64 2.02 4.10 -1.42
N THR A 65 1.74 4.62 -2.62
CA THR A 65 2.27 5.90 -3.09
C THR A 65 1.20 6.99 -2.94
N PHE A 66 1.55 8.13 -2.35
CA PHE A 66 0.67 9.27 -2.15
C PHE A 66 0.95 10.42 -3.12
N GLU A 67 0.01 11.34 -3.27
CA GLU A 67 0.19 12.54 -4.11
C GLU A 67 1.28 13.49 -3.56
N LYS A 68 1.51 13.48 -2.24
CA LYS A 68 2.47 14.37 -1.57
C LYS A 68 3.26 13.64 -0.50
N LYS A 69 4.51 14.08 -0.31
CA LYS A 69 5.41 13.61 0.75
C LYS A 69 4.81 13.74 2.14
N GLU A 70 4.22 14.90 2.46
CA GLU A 70 3.68 15.14 3.81
C GLU A 70 2.56 14.15 4.18
N ILE A 71 1.85 13.60 3.19
CA ILE A 71 0.81 12.58 3.42
C ILE A 71 1.46 11.23 3.72
N ALA A 72 2.52 10.87 3.00
CA ALA A 72 3.28 9.65 3.26
C ALA A 72 3.91 9.66 4.66
N GLU A 73 4.48 10.80 5.08
CA GLU A 73 5.02 10.99 6.43
C GLU A 73 3.92 10.80 7.50
N LYS A 74 2.75 11.44 7.32
CA LYS A 74 1.60 11.25 8.23
C LYS A 74 1.09 9.81 8.25
N ALA A 75 1.07 9.13 7.10
CA ALA A 75 0.63 7.74 7.02
C ALA A 75 1.58 6.81 7.78
N PHE A 76 2.89 7.05 7.64
CA PHE A 76 3.91 6.38 8.43
C PHE A 76 3.70 6.63 9.92
N GLU A 77 3.60 7.89 10.37
CA GLU A 77 3.38 8.22 11.78
C GLU A 77 2.11 7.58 12.36
N ASN A 78 1.02 7.54 11.58
CA ASN A 78 -0.26 7.00 12.03
C ASN A 78 -0.29 5.48 12.14
N TYR A 79 0.45 4.76 11.30
CA TYR A 79 0.33 3.30 11.15
C TYR A 79 1.62 2.50 11.40
N ASN A 80 2.74 3.17 11.65
CA ASN A 80 3.99 2.49 11.98
C ASN A 80 3.80 1.58 13.22
N GLY A 81 4.09 0.29 13.06
CA GLY A 81 3.96 -0.73 14.11
C GLY A 81 2.52 -1.15 14.44
N LYS A 82 1.53 -0.85 13.59
CA LYS A 82 0.11 -1.21 13.81
C LYS A 82 -0.41 -2.35 12.91
N PHE A 83 0.47 -2.95 12.11
CA PHE A 83 0.16 -4.09 11.24
C PHE A 83 0.75 -5.38 11.80
#